data_AF-A0A2G9UES3-F1
#
_entry.id   AF-A0A2G9UES3-F1
#
_cell.length_a   1.000
_cell.length_b   1.000
_cell.length_c   1.000
_cell.angle_alpha   90.00
_cell.angle_beta   90.00
_cell.angle_gamma   90.00
#
_symmetry.space_group_name_H-M   'P 1'
#
loop_
_entity.id
_entity.type
_entity.pdbx_description
1 polymer ?
#
loop_
_entity_poly.entity_id
_entity_poly.type
_entity_poly.pdbx_seq_one_letter_code
_entity_poly.pdbx_strand_id
1 'polypeptide(L)'
;MGLFLPLVLISVISITDGQISAMFGNPIQAQNCESWSEWGPCVWLKGNEKRFQRSYFDQLLPGRKGCRSHVFFRLLKDRWGTAFNNFYNYLREITVSEQQCGECSYQQSCGRQCHRRGDVAMINPLFVAERRCMGIDQNKVNPVD
;
A
#
# COMPACT_ATOMS: atom_id res chain seq x y z
N MET A 1 34.70 -5.26 -27.48
CA MET A 1 33.22 -5.43 -27.49
C MET A 1 32.69 -6.49 -26.52
N GLY A 2 33.52 -7.19 -25.72
CA GLY A 2 33.04 -8.28 -24.84
C GLY A 2 32.53 -7.88 -23.45
N LEU A 3 32.85 -6.68 -22.96
CA LEU A 3 32.50 -6.23 -21.60
C LEU A 3 31.18 -5.45 -21.49
N PHE A 4 30.61 -5.02 -22.61
CA PHE A 4 29.35 -4.25 -22.61
C PHE A 4 28.13 -5.12 -22.32
N LEU A 5 28.11 -6.37 -22.80
CA LEU A 5 26.99 -7.29 -22.56
C LEU A 5 26.78 -7.62 -21.06
N PRO A 6 27.82 -7.99 -20.28
CA PRO A 6 27.62 -8.28 -18.86
C PRO A 6 27.26 -7.02 -18.05
N LEU A 7 27.78 -5.84 -18.41
CA LEU A 7 27.43 -4.58 -17.76
C LEU A 7 25.96 -4.19 -17.99
N VAL A 8 25.44 -4.43 -19.20
CA VAL A 8 24.01 -4.23 -19.53
C VAL A 8 23.14 -5.26 -18.81
N LEU A 9 23.57 -6.52 -18.70
CA LEU A 9 22.81 -7.52 -17.94
C LEU A 9 22.72 -7.20 -16.45
N ILE A 10 23.81 -6.73 -15.83
CA ILE A 10 23.81 -6.35 -14.40
C ILE A 10 22.90 -5.15 -14.15
N SER A 11 22.90 -4.15 -15.05
CA SER A 11 22.02 -3.00 -14.89
C SER A 11 20.55 -3.36 -15.04
N VAL A 12 20.19 -4.33 -15.90
CA VAL A 12 18.80 -4.78 -16.08
C VAL A 12 18.26 -5.46 -14.81
N ILE A 13 19.06 -6.27 -14.11
CA ILE A 13 18.65 -6.98 -12.89
C ILE A 13 18.30 -5.98 -11.77
N SER A 14 18.99 -4.85 -11.67
CA SER A 14 18.67 -3.83 -10.65
C SER A 14 17.40 -3.02 -10.94
N ILE A 15 16.83 -3.10 -12.14
CA ILE A 15 15.66 -2.30 -12.54
C ILE A 15 14.37 -3.14 -12.49
N THR A 16 14.47 -4.48 -12.53
CA THR A 16 13.31 -5.37 -12.57
C THR A 16 12.53 -5.43 -11.26
N ASP A 17 13.18 -5.25 -10.12
CA ASP A 17 12.53 -5.43 -8.81
C ASP A 17 11.52 -4.32 -8.49
N GLY A 18 11.66 -3.13 -9.09
CA GLY A 18 10.70 -2.02 -8.97
C GLY A 18 9.48 -2.10 -9.90
N GLN A 19 9.47 -3.04 -10.86
CA GLN A 19 8.42 -3.12 -11.89
C GLN A 19 7.16 -3.84 -11.40
N ILE A 20 7.28 -4.75 -10.43
CA ILE A 20 6.12 -5.52 -9.94
C ILE A 20 5.09 -4.61 -9.25
N SER A 21 5.55 -3.60 -8.49
CA SER A 21 4.65 -2.61 -7.89
C SER A 21 3.97 -1.69 -8.91
N ALA A 22 4.49 -1.59 -10.14
CA ALA A 22 3.91 -0.79 -11.22
C ALA A 22 2.85 -1.54 -12.05
N MET A 23 2.81 -2.88 -11.99
CA MET A 23 1.80 -3.71 -12.70
C MET A 23 0.42 -3.65 -12.05
N PHE A 24 0.33 -3.42 -10.74
CA PHE A 24 -0.93 -3.18 -10.05
C PHE A 24 -1.25 -1.69 -10.23
N GLY A 25 -2.05 -1.37 -11.25
CA GLY A 25 -2.18 -0.03 -11.82
C GLY A 25 -2.14 1.10 -10.80
N ASN A 26 -1.33 2.14 -11.08
CA ASN A 26 -1.06 3.29 -10.22
C ASN A 26 -2.36 3.80 -9.55
N PRO A 27 -2.64 3.40 -8.30
CA PRO A 27 -3.83 3.84 -7.61
C PRO A 27 -3.52 5.25 -7.09
N ILE A 28 -3.38 6.22 -7.97
CA ILE A 28 -3.09 7.61 -7.57
C ILE A 28 -4.40 8.37 -7.38
N GLN A 29 -4.33 9.49 -6.66
CA GLN A 29 -5.44 10.43 -6.60
C GLN A 29 -5.75 10.92 -8.02
N ALA A 30 -6.92 10.56 -8.53
CA ALA A 30 -7.36 10.88 -9.88
C ALA A 30 -8.47 11.94 -9.85
N GLN A 31 -8.66 12.65 -10.97
CA GLN A 31 -9.62 13.77 -11.07
C GLN A 31 -11.09 13.32 -11.11
N ASN A 32 -11.36 12.01 -11.01
CA ASN A 32 -12.70 11.44 -11.06
C ASN A 32 -13.43 11.44 -9.71
N CYS A 33 -12.94 12.21 -8.74
CA CYS A 33 -13.48 12.35 -7.40
C CYS A 33 -13.63 13.83 -7.07
N GLU A 34 -14.74 14.19 -6.41
CA GLU A 34 -14.93 15.56 -5.90
C GLU A 34 -13.81 15.95 -4.93
N SER A 35 -13.41 15.01 -4.06
CA SER A 35 -12.34 15.25 -3.10
C SER A 35 -11.60 13.97 -2.74
N TRP A 36 -10.35 14.15 -2.31
CA TRP A 36 -9.51 13.10 -1.74
C TRP A 36 -9.11 13.49 -0.31
N SER A 37 -9.00 12.49 0.56
CA SER A 37 -8.39 12.72 1.86
C SER A 37 -6.90 13.05 1.72
N GLU A 38 -6.33 13.68 2.73
CA GLU A 38 -4.88 13.70 2.89
C GLU A 38 -4.31 12.28 2.87
N TRP A 39 -3.03 12.19 2.48
CA TRP A 39 -2.30 10.94 2.53
C TRP A 39 -2.15 10.48 3.97
N GLY A 40 -2.57 9.24 4.20
CA GLY A 40 -2.36 8.56 5.45
C GLY A 40 -0.87 8.38 5.76
N PRO A 41 -0.56 8.06 7.01
CA PRO A 41 0.77 7.64 7.41
C PRO A 41 1.12 6.27 6.82
N CYS A 42 2.41 5.96 6.85
CA CYS A 42 2.94 4.69 6.38
C CYS A 42 2.43 3.51 7.19
N VAL A 43 2.14 2.41 6.50
CA VAL A 43 1.80 1.12 7.11
C VAL A 43 2.98 0.16 7.02
N TRP A 44 3.25 -0.57 8.09
CA TRP A 44 4.33 -1.56 8.09
C TRP A 44 4.00 -2.73 9.02
N LEU A 45 4.63 -3.87 8.75
CA LEU A 45 4.35 -5.11 9.46
C LEU A 45 5.00 -5.13 10.85
N LYS A 46 6.24 -4.63 10.98
CA LYS A 46 7.05 -4.80 12.19
C LYS A 46 7.97 -3.61 12.43
N GLY A 47 8.05 -3.10 13.65
CA GLY A 47 9.02 -2.07 14.02
C GLY A 47 8.61 -1.27 15.27
N ASN A 48 9.42 -0.27 15.61
CA ASN A 48 9.33 0.44 16.89
C ASN A 48 8.27 1.55 16.93
N GLU A 49 7.65 1.91 15.81
CA GLU A 49 6.55 2.86 15.82
C GLU A 49 5.30 2.27 16.49
N LYS A 50 4.67 3.05 17.39
CA LYS A 50 3.41 2.65 18.05
C LYS A 50 2.29 2.27 17.07
N ARG A 51 2.32 2.79 15.83
CA ARG A 51 1.37 2.41 14.78
C ARG A 51 1.56 0.96 14.35
N PHE A 52 2.80 0.50 14.18
CA PHE A 52 3.10 -0.84 13.66
C PHE A 52 2.67 -1.95 14.62
N GLN A 53 2.48 -1.60 15.89
CA GLN A 53 1.93 -2.47 16.93
C GLN A 53 0.40 -2.66 16.84
N ARG A 54 -0.31 -1.87 16.01
CA ARG A 54 -1.75 -2.04 15.79
C ARG A 54 -2.03 -3.16 14.79
N SER A 55 -3.29 -3.62 14.76
CA SER A 55 -3.75 -4.50 13.69
C SER A 55 -3.53 -3.84 12.33
N TYR A 56 -3.18 -4.63 11.30
CA TYR A 56 -2.89 -4.09 9.97
C TYR A 56 -4.08 -3.25 9.43
N PHE A 57 -5.32 -3.72 9.66
CA PHE A 57 -6.53 -2.97 9.32
C PHE A 57 -6.63 -1.60 10.01
N ASP A 58 -6.24 -1.50 11.28
CA ASP A 58 -6.25 -0.22 12.00
C ASP A 58 -5.08 0.70 11.60
N GLN A 59 -4.04 0.15 10.97
CA GLN A 59 -2.98 0.94 10.34
C GLN A 59 -3.45 1.57 9.02
N LEU A 60 -4.06 0.76 8.14
CA LEU A 60 -4.60 1.16 6.83
C LEU A 60 -5.71 2.22 6.94
N LEU A 61 -6.49 2.18 8.02
CA LEU A 61 -7.71 2.95 8.14
C LEU A 61 -7.61 4.01 9.27
N PRO A 62 -6.76 5.05 9.10
CA PRO A 62 -6.54 6.03 10.15
C PRO A 62 -7.77 6.91 10.39
N GLY A 63 -8.38 6.72 11.55
CA GLY A 63 -9.35 7.66 12.12
C GLY A 63 -10.65 7.83 11.32
N ARG A 64 -11.36 8.94 11.57
CA ARG A 64 -12.66 9.26 10.95
C ARG A 64 -12.54 9.88 9.55
N LYS A 65 -11.36 10.39 9.20
CA LYS A 65 -11.10 11.07 7.92
C LYS A 65 -10.53 10.13 6.83
N GLY A 66 -9.97 8.98 7.23
CA GLY A 66 -9.49 7.93 6.32
C GLY A 66 -10.60 7.00 5.83
N CYS A 67 -10.23 5.88 5.21
CA CYS A 67 -11.20 5.08 4.45
C CYS A 67 -12.15 4.27 5.35
N ARG A 68 -11.90 4.28 6.67
CA ARG A 68 -12.65 3.52 7.68
C ARG A 68 -14.16 3.78 7.68
N SER A 69 -14.56 5.00 7.32
CA SER A 69 -15.98 5.40 7.33
C SER A 69 -16.79 4.74 6.20
N HIS A 70 -16.13 4.18 5.19
CA HIS A 70 -16.81 3.54 4.08
C HIS A 70 -17.42 2.19 4.50
N VAL A 71 -18.66 1.94 4.08
CA VAL A 71 -19.41 0.72 4.43
C VAL A 71 -18.66 -0.57 4.07
N PHE A 72 -17.92 -0.54 2.96
CA PHE A 72 -17.07 -1.65 2.53
C PHE A 72 -16.07 -2.07 3.61
N PHE A 73 -15.30 -1.12 4.17
CA PHE A 73 -14.29 -1.44 5.17
C PHE A 73 -14.89 -1.89 6.50
N ARG A 74 -16.06 -1.34 6.86
CA ARG A 74 -16.82 -1.83 8.01
C ARG A 74 -17.22 -3.29 7.81
N LEU A 75 -17.88 -3.62 6.70
CA LEU A 75 -18.27 -5.00 6.39
C LEU A 75 -17.07 -5.94 6.27
N LEU A 76 -15.98 -5.48 5.66
CA LEU A 76 -14.76 -6.25 5.49
C LEU A 76 -14.16 -6.60 6.86
N LYS A 77 -14.05 -5.61 7.75
CA LYS A 77 -13.57 -5.80 9.12
C LYS A 77 -14.51 -6.69 9.94
N ASP A 78 -15.82 -6.47 9.85
CA ASP A 78 -16.81 -7.19 10.65
C ASP A 78 -16.89 -8.67 10.26
N ARG A 79 -16.77 -9.00 8.96
CA ARG A 79 -16.89 -10.38 8.46
C ARG A 79 -15.56 -11.14 8.42
N TRP A 80 -14.46 -10.49 8.06
CA TRP A 80 -13.16 -11.15 7.81
C TRP A 80 -12.03 -10.64 8.68
N GLY A 81 -12.30 -9.73 9.62
CA GLY A 81 -11.26 -9.09 10.45
C GLY A 81 -10.35 -10.09 11.17
N THR A 82 -10.91 -11.19 11.69
CA THR A 82 -10.13 -12.25 12.35
C THR A 82 -9.17 -12.93 11.38
N ALA A 83 -9.64 -13.32 10.18
CA ALA A 83 -8.81 -13.98 9.18
C ALA A 83 -7.67 -13.06 8.72
N PHE A 84 -7.97 -11.80 8.47
CA PHE A 84 -6.95 -10.81 8.13
C PHE A 84 -5.94 -10.59 9.26
N ASN A 85 -6.40 -10.46 10.50
CA ASN A 85 -5.50 -10.31 11.64
C ASN A 85 -4.56 -11.51 11.76
N ASN A 86 -5.07 -12.72 11.61
CA ASN A 86 -4.24 -13.93 11.64
C ASN A 86 -3.20 -13.93 10.51
N PHE A 87 -3.63 -13.62 9.28
CA PHE A 87 -2.75 -13.55 8.13
C PHE A 87 -1.63 -12.50 8.31
N TYR A 88 -1.97 -11.28 8.72
CA TYR A 88 -0.98 -10.22 8.93
C TYR A 88 -0.12 -10.43 10.18
N ASN A 89 -0.63 -11.12 11.20
CA ASN A 89 0.20 -11.54 12.35
C ASN A 89 1.24 -12.56 11.91
N TYR A 90 0.85 -13.56 11.09
CA TYR A 90 1.80 -14.49 10.49
C TYR A 90 2.85 -13.75 9.66
N LEU A 91 2.43 -12.85 8.76
CA LEU A 91 3.37 -12.03 7.97
C LEU A 91 4.31 -11.22 8.87
N ARG A 92 3.80 -10.63 9.96
CA ARG A 92 4.61 -9.89 10.93
C ARG A 92 5.64 -10.77 11.63
N GLU A 93 5.30 -12.01 11.97
CA GLU A 93 6.20 -12.97 12.62
C GLU A 93 7.35 -13.37 11.70
N ILE A 94 7.07 -13.66 10.43
CA ILE A 94 8.09 -14.05 9.44
C ILE A 94 8.86 -12.84 8.85
N THR A 95 8.39 -11.62 9.07
CA THR A 95 9.09 -10.41 8.61
C THR A 95 10.34 -10.20 9.46
N VAL A 96 11.51 -10.31 8.83
CA VAL A 96 12.80 -10.09 9.49
C VAL A 96 13.02 -8.60 9.76
N SER A 97 12.76 -7.75 8.77
CA SER A 97 13.09 -6.33 8.84
C SER A 97 12.12 -5.52 9.70
N GLU A 98 12.65 -4.80 10.68
CA GLU A 98 11.92 -3.76 11.42
C GLU A 98 11.84 -2.43 10.66
N GLN A 99 12.61 -2.30 9.56
CA GLN A 99 12.63 -1.12 8.71
C GLN A 99 11.79 -1.38 7.45
N GLN A 100 11.08 -0.35 7.00
CA GLN A 100 10.33 -0.41 5.74
C GLN A 100 11.27 -0.66 4.56
N CYS A 101 10.96 -1.66 3.74
CA CYS A 101 11.81 -2.12 2.64
C CYS A 101 10.98 -2.85 1.56
N GLY A 102 11.64 -3.19 0.44
CA GLY A 102 11.06 -3.91 -0.70
C GLY A 102 9.87 -3.20 -1.34
N GLU A 103 9.80 -1.87 -1.18
CA GLU A 103 8.68 -1.06 -1.62
C GLU A 103 7.31 -1.53 -1.09
N CYS A 104 7.27 -2.23 0.04
CA CYS A 104 6.06 -2.83 0.60
C CYS A 104 5.31 -1.91 1.60
N SER A 105 5.88 -0.74 1.93
CA SER A 105 5.24 0.27 2.79
C SER A 105 4.57 1.36 1.95
N TYR A 106 3.28 1.59 2.21
CA TYR A 106 2.47 2.52 1.44
C TYR A 106 1.69 3.49 2.34
N GLN A 107 1.29 4.60 1.73
CA GLN A 107 0.32 5.56 2.26
C GLN A 107 -0.98 5.42 1.48
N GLN A 108 -2.12 5.50 2.15
CA GLN A 108 -3.43 5.45 1.51
C GLN A 108 -4.14 6.80 1.55
N SER A 109 -4.93 7.09 0.52
CA SER A 109 -5.86 8.22 0.45
C SER A 109 -7.20 7.73 -0.09
N CYS A 110 -8.29 8.36 0.34
CA CYS A 110 -9.65 7.88 0.07
C CYS A 110 -10.41 8.93 -0.71
N GLY A 111 -10.99 8.52 -1.83
CA GLY A 111 -11.81 9.37 -2.68
C GLY A 111 -13.23 9.48 -2.13
N ARG A 112 -13.86 10.64 -2.31
CA ARG A 112 -15.28 10.88 -2.00
C ARG A 112 -16.00 11.39 -3.24
N GLN A 113 -17.26 10.97 -3.37
CA GLN A 113 -18.13 11.31 -4.51
C GLN A 113 -17.42 11.09 -5.86
N CYS A 114 -16.95 9.87 -6.05
CA CYS A 114 -16.17 9.50 -7.20
C CYS A 114 -17.04 8.80 -8.25
N HIS A 115 -16.66 8.93 -9.51
CA HIS A 115 -17.30 8.24 -10.63
C HIS A 115 -16.32 7.27 -11.29
N ARG A 116 -16.85 6.25 -11.98
CA ARG A 116 -16.01 5.29 -12.71
C ARG A 116 -15.48 5.95 -13.99
N ARG A 117 -14.28 5.55 -14.45
CA ARG A 117 -13.73 6.07 -15.71
C ARG A 117 -14.65 5.68 -16.88
N GLY A 118 -15.17 6.66 -17.61
CA GLY A 118 -16.12 6.45 -18.72
C GLY A 118 -17.60 6.41 -18.33
N ASP A 119 -17.92 6.60 -17.04
CA ASP A 119 -19.28 6.71 -16.54
C ASP A 119 -19.41 8.00 -15.71
N VAL A 120 -20.48 8.75 -15.93
CA VAL A 120 -20.80 10.00 -15.20
C VAL A 120 -21.76 9.73 -14.05
N ALA A 121 -22.37 8.55 -13.98
CA ALA A 121 -23.19 8.16 -12.86
C ALA A 121 -22.30 7.98 -11.62
N MET A 122 -22.64 8.69 -10.55
CA MET A 122 -22.03 8.47 -9.25
C MET A 122 -22.48 7.10 -8.74
N ILE A 123 -21.62 6.11 -8.91
CA ILE A 123 -21.69 4.86 -8.16
C ILE A 123 -20.96 5.13 -6.85
N ASN A 124 -21.33 4.51 -5.73
CA ASN A 124 -20.55 4.58 -4.50
C ASN A 124 -19.65 3.33 -4.30
N PRO A 125 -18.73 2.97 -5.23
CA PRO A 125 -17.68 2.04 -4.92
C PRO A 125 -16.61 2.77 -4.11
N LEU A 126 -15.95 2.02 -3.24
CA LEU A 126 -14.81 2.52 -2.51
C LEU A 126 -13.69 2.88 -3.50
N PHE A 127 -13.18 4.12 -3.44
CA PHE A 127 -11.98 4.52 -4.16
C PHE A 127 -10.83 4.74 -3.19
N VAL A 128 -9.77 3.94 -3.36
CA VAL A 128 -8.53 4.04 -2.60
C VAL A 128 -7.42 4.38 -3.57
N ALA A 129 -6.63 5.38 -3.20
CA ALA A 129 -5.35 5.68 -3.80
C ALA A 129 -4.24 5.22 -2.84
N GLU A 130 -3.17 4.68 -3.38
CA GLU A 130 -1.97 4.25 -2.68
C GLU A 130 -0.74 4.87 -3.33
N ARG A 131 0.25 5.21 -2.50
CA ARG A 131 1.57 5.59 -2.97
C ARG A 131 2.63 5.05 -2.03
N ARG A 132 3.86 4.92 -2.54
CA ARG A 132 5.03 4.65 -1.72
C ARG A 132 5.18 5.69 -0.62
N CYS A 133 5.70 5.26 0.51
CA CYS A 133 6.02 6.13 1.62
C CYS A 133 7.06 7.19 1.25
N MET A 134 6.65 8.46 1.34
CA MET A 134 7.52 9.59 1.08
C MET A 134 8.52 9.78 2.22
N GLY A 135 9.79 10.01 1.88
CA GLY A 135 10.86 10.27 2.85
C GLY A 135 11.41 9.02 3.55
N ILE A 136 11.06 7.82 3.07
CA ILE A 136 11.60 6.55 3.57
C ILE A 136 12.29 5.83 2.41
N ASP A 137 13.54 5.45 2.60
CA ASP A 137 14.27 4.63 1.63
C ASP A 137 13.86 3.15 1.76
N GLN A 138 13.13 2.66 0.76
CA GLN A 138 12.62 1.30 0.70
C GLN A 138 13.32 0.43 -0.35
N ASN A 139 14.40 0.91 -0.98
CA ASN A 139 15.06 0.22 -2.09
C ASN A 139 15.83 -1.04 -1.67
N LYS A 140 15.95 -1.29 -0.37
CA LYS A 140 16.54 -2.53 0.14
C LYS A 140 15.58 -3.69 -0.13
N VAL A 141 16.12 -4.83 -0.54
CA VAL A 141 15.35 -6.08 -0.69
C VAL A 141 14.69 -6.40 0.64
N ASN A 142 13.41 -6.79 0.62
CA ASN A 142 12.71 -7.27 1.81
C ASN A 142 13.20 -8.70 2.12
N PRO A 143 13.95 -8.92 3.21
CA PRO A 143 14.31 -10.26 3.63
C PRO A 143 13.07 -10.91 4.24
N VAL A 144 12.36 -11.67 3.42
CA VAL A 144 11.42 -12.68 3.89
C VAL A 144 12.24 -13.97 3.97
N ASP A 145 12.36 -14.54 5.17
CA ASP A 145 13.03 -15.84 5.36
C ASP A 145 12.28 -16.97 4.64
#